data_AF-A0A955EUP1-F1
#
_entry.id   AF-A0A955EUP1-F1
#
_cell.length_a   1.000
_cell.length_b   1.000
_cell.length_c   1.000
_cell.angle_alpha   90.00
_cell.angle_beta   90.00
_cell.angle_gamma   90.00
#
_symmetry.space_group_name_H-M   'P 1'
#
loop_
_entity.id
_entity.type
_entity.pdbx_description
1 polymer ?
#
loop_
_entity_poly.entity_id
_entity_poly.type
_entity_poly.pdbx_seq_one_letter_code
_entity_poly.pdbx_strand_id
1 'polypeptide(L)'
;MFTQADLVAGVRAGEGAGKGPRLSVWRYDQDDFTSRESEQAIRIYMARKPDCDGALQFWLAALRSEDWSPSGAEAGTCAPMSRSEFATLIRSHAEQLKRPVPSEILDPSRFVAGMAMYTDWDEIGLVADLGDSWLAYFWETTA
;
A
#
# COMPACT_ATOMS: atom_id res chain seq x y z
N MET A 1 -1.18 10.65 9.61
CA MET A 1 -2.12 10.07 8.62
C MET A 1 -3.03 11.17 8.09
N PHE A 2 -3.73 10.91 6.99
CA PHE A 2 -4.64 11.84 6.32
C PHE A 2 -6.07 11.30 6.40
N THR A 3 -7.05 12.14 6.10
CA THR A 3 -8.48 11.79 6.08
C THR A 3 -8.98 11.55 4.66
N GLN A 4 -10.18 11.00 4.51
CA GLN A 4 -10.83 10.88 3.19
C GLN A 4 -11.03 12.24 2.52
N ALA A 5 -11.32 13.29 3.29
CA ALA A 5 -11.44 14.65 2.76
C ALA A 5 -10.11 15.16 2.19
N ASP A 6 -9.00 14.90 2.89
CA ASP A 6 -7.66 15.24 2.40
C ASP A 6 -7.32 14.46 1.13
N LEU A 7 -7.67 13.17 1.06
CA LEU A 7 -7.49 12.33 -0.12
C LEU A 7 -8.22 12.90 -1.34
N VAL A 8 -9.52 13.17 -1.20
CA VAL A 8 -10.35 13.75 -2.28
C VAL A 8 -9.81 15.11 -2.71
N ALA A 9 -9.42 15.96 -1.75
CA ALA A 9 -8.82 17.26 -2.06
C ALA A 9 -7.49 17.11 -2.82
N GLY A 10 -6.59 16.22 -2.36
CA GLY A 10 -5.30 15.98 -2.99
C GLY A 10 -5.41 15.43 -4.41
N VAL A 11 -6.32 14.47 -4.64
CA VAL A 11 -6.61 13.94 -5.99
C VAL A 11 -7.06 15.07 -6.92
N ARG A 12 -8.01 15.91 -6.48
CA ARG A 12 -8.55 17.02 -7.28
C ARG A 12 -7.55 18.14 -7.55
N ALA A 13 -6.70 18.42 -6.56
CA ALA A 13 -5.61 19.39 -6.70
C ALA A 13 -4.48 18.87 -7.59
N GLY A 14 -4.49 17.59 -7.95
CA GLY A 14 -3.41 16.95 -8.69
C GLY A 14 -2.15 16.76 -7.85
N GLU A 15 -2.26 16.67 -6.52
CA GLU A 15 -1.13 16.38 -5.63
C GLU A 15 -0.41 15.10 -6.08
N GLY A 16 0.93 15.16 -6.10
CA GLY A 16 1.77 14.12 -6.69
C GLY A 16 2.05 14.27 -8.19
N ALA A 17 1.61 15.36 -8.84
CA ALA A 17 1.99 15.69 -10.23
C ALA A 17 3.39 16.32 -10.37
N GLY A 18 4.06 16.60 -9.25
CA GLY A 18 5.45 17.01 -9.21
C GLY A 18 6.42 15.82 -9.29
N LYS A 19 7.71 16.09 -9.05
CA LYS A 19 8.72 15.03 -8.89
C LYS A 19 8.43 14.26 -7.60
N GLY A 20 7.68 13.17 -7.70
CA GLY A 20 7.27 12.33 -6.58
C GLY A 20 8.46 11.71 -5.82
N PRO A 21 8.20 11.13 -4.63
CA PRO A 21 9.24 10.47 -3.85
C PRO A 21 9.89 9.33 -4.62
N ARG A 22 11.14 9.01 -4.28
CA ARG A 22 11.80 7.81 -4.82
C ARG A 22 11.19 6.57 -4.18
N LEU A 23 10.43 5.81 -4.96
CA LEU A 23 9.78 4.58 -4.51
C LEU A 23 10.72 3.38 -4.71
N SER A 24 10.87 2.56 -3.68
CA SER A 24 11.30 1.17 -3.82
C SER A 24 10.05 0.32 -4.05
N VAL A 25 10.11 -0.59 -5.03
CA VAL A 25 8.94 -1.34 -5.51
C VAL A 25 9.24 -2.83 -5.49
N TRP A 26 8.33 -3.61 -4.91
CA TRP A 26 8.29 -5.07 -5.02
C TRP A 26 6.97 -5.49 -5.65
N ARG A 27 7.06 -6.39 -6.64
CA ARG A 27 5.91 -6.95 -7.34
C ARG A 27 5.99 -8.46 -7.28
N TYR A 28 4.87 -9.08 -6.93
CA TYR A 28 4.67 -10.51 -6.95
C TYR A 28 3.43 -10.77 -7.78
N ASP A 29 3.61 -11.41 -8.92
CA ASP A 29 2.50 -11.78 -9.81
C ASP A 29 2.12 -13.24 -9.54
N GLN A 30 1.10 -13.76 -10.23
CA GLN A 30 0.60 -15.14 -10.06
C GLN A 30 1.72 -16.21 -10.03
N ASP A 31 2.77 -16.04 -10.84
CA ASP A 31 3.88 -16.99 -10.93
C ASP A 31 4.81 -16.97 -9.71
N ASP A 32 4.71 -15.96 -8.86
CA ASP A 32 5.44 -15.88 -7.60
C ASP A 32 4.73 -16.61 -6.45
N PHE A 33 3.48 -17.06 -6.64
CA PHE A 33 2.74 -17.83 -5.65
C PHE A 33 2.99 -19.34 -5.79
N THR A 34 2.90 -20.05 -4.67
CA THR A 34 3.05 -21.51 -4.56
C THR A 34 1.94 -22.26 -5.29
N SER A 35 0.71 -21.74 -5.27
CA SER A 35 -0.37 -22.16 -6.16
C SER A 35 -0.37 -21.33 -7.44
N ARG A 36 -0.34 -21.99 -8.61
CA ARG A 36 -0.44 -21.30 -9.92
C ARG A 36 -1.85 -20.81 -10.25
N GLU A 37 -2.85 -21.30 -9.53
CA GLU A 37 -4.25 -20.94 -9.69
C GLU A 37 -4.65 -19.80 -8.73
N SER A 38 -3.70 -19.17 -8.05
CA SER A 38 -4.03 -18.19 -7.01
C SER A 38 -4.71 -16.94 -7.56
N GLU A 39 -4.49 -16.60 -8.84
CA GLU A 39 -4.91 -15.33 -9.48
C GLU A 39 -4.55 -14.06 -8.67
N GLN A 40 -3.67 -14.21 -7.67
CA GLN A 40 -3.30 -13.17 -6.73
C GLN A 40 -2.13 -12.34 -7.29
N ALA A 41 -2.13 -11.05 -6.94
CA ALA A 41 -0.98 -10.18 -7.08
C ALA A 41 -0.73 -9.37 -5.81
N ILE A 42 0.54 -9.14 -5.49
CA ILE A 42 0.96 -8.24 -4.39
C ILE A 42 1.89 -7.18 -4.95
N ARG A 43 1.64 -5.92 -4.59
CA ARG A 43 2.53 -4.80 -4.92
C ARG A 43 2.81 -4.00 -3.68
N ILE A 44 4.09 -3.73 -3.44
CA ILE A 44 4.57 -3.05 -2.24
C ILE A 44 5.43 -1.87 -2.65
N TYR A 45 5.10 -0.71 -2.13
CA TYR A 45 5.81 0.54 -2.33
C TYR A 45 6.37 1.02 -1.01
N MET A 46 7.60 1.52 -1.03
CA MET A 46 8.23 2.10 0.14
C MET A 46 9.00 3.36 -0.23
N ALA A 47 8.93 4.37 0.63
CA ALA A 47 9.70 5.60 0.51
C ALA A 47 10.20 6.04 1.88
N ARG A 48 11.38 6.67 1.92
CA ARG A 48 11.85 7.28 3.17
C ARG A 48 11.04 8.53 3.45
N LYS A 49 10.70 8.78 4.71
CA LYS A 49 9.92 9.97 5.09
C LYS A 49 10.56 11.30 4.67
N PRO A 50 11.90 11.51 4.73
CA PRO A 50 12.51 12.75 4.26
C PRO A 50 12.32 13.02 2.77
N ASP A 51 11.99 12.00 1.97
CA ASP A 51 11.72 12.14 0.54
C ASP A 51 10.24 12.43 0.24
N CYS A 52 9.38 12.47 1.28
CA CYS A 52 7.95 12.68 1.16
C CYS A 52 7.47 13.84 2.05
N ASP A 53 6.59 14.69 1.52
CA ASP A 53 5.93 15.77 2.26
C ASP A 53 4.85 15.24 3.23
N GLY A 54 4.47 13.96 3.10
CA GLY A 54 3.58 13.28 4.02
C GLY A 54 3.00 11.98 3.48
N ALA A 55 2.17 11.33 4.29
CA ALA A 55 1.51 10.06 3.94
C ALA A 55 0.58 10.20 2.71
N LEU A 56 -0.10 11.35 2.55
CA LEU A 56 -1.00 11.58 1.42
C LEU A 56 -0.25 11.64 0.10
N GLN A 57 0.81 12.46 0.02
CA GLN A 57 1.65 12.55 -1.17
C GLN A 57 2.28 11.19 -1.51
N PHE A 58 2.76 10.46 -0.50
CA PHE A 58 3.29 9.11 -0.70
C PHE A 58 2.23 8.16 -1.27
N TRP A 59 1.03 8.13 -0.68
CA TRP A 59 -0.08 7.30 -1.16
C TRP A 59 -0.45 7.61 -2.61
N LEU A 60 -0.62 8.90 -2.95
CA LEU A 60 -0.92 9.34 -4.31
C LEU A 60 0.20 9.00 -5.30
N ALA A 61 1.47 9.03 -4.86
CA ALA A 61 2.60 8.60 -5.68
C ALA A 61 2.56 7.09 -5.96
N ALA A 62 2.21 6.27 -4.95
CA ALA A 62 2.06 4.83 -5.12
C ALA A 62 0.90 4.47 -6.05
N LEU A 63 -0.26 5.14 -5.91
CA LEU A 63 -1.42 4.96 -6.80
C LEU A 63 -1.07 5.28 -8.27
N ARG A 64 -0.28 6.33 -8.51
CA ARG A 64 0.14 6.69 -9.87
C ARG A 64 1.09 5.67 -10.49
N SER A 65 1.93 5.00 -9.69
CA SER A 65 2.81 3.93 -10.19
C SER A 65 2.07 2.62 -10.53
N GLU A 66 0.83 2.49 -10.08
CA GLU A 66 -0.10 1.42 -10.46
C GLU A 66 -0.92 1.75 -11.72
N ASP A 67 -0.68 2.91 -12.36
CA ASP A 67 -1.53 3.45 -13.43
C ASP A 67 -3.02 3.56 -13.01
N TRP A 68 -3.29 3.70 -11.71
CA TRP A 68 -4.66 3.74 -11.19
C TRP A 68 -5.36 5.07 -11.50
N SER A 69 -6.63 4.98 -11.91
CA SER A 69 -7.49 6.14 -12.19
C SER A 69 -7.84 6.97 -10.93
N PRO A 70 -7.92 8.32 -11.05
CA PRO A 70 -8.36 9.22 -9.97
C PRO A 70 -9.74 8.90 -9.38
N SER A 71 -10.66 8.34 -10.18
CA SER A 71 -12.00 7.96 -9.72
C SER A 71 -11.99 6.80 -8.72
N GLY A 72 -11.05 5.87 -8.82
CA GLY A 72 -10.85 4.83 -7.81
C GLY A 72 -10.23 5.39 -6.53
N ALA A 73 -9.30 6.34 -6.67
CA ALA A 73 -8.61 6.99 -5.55
C ALA A 73 -9.57 7.71 -4.57
N GLU A 74 -10.66 8.33 -5.06
CA GLU A 74 -11.63 9.03 -4.20
C GLU A 74 -12.48 8.08 -3.32
N ALA A 75 -12.56 6.78 -3.66
CA ALA A 75 -13.34 5.79 -2.91
C ALA A 75 -12.65 5.28 -1.63
N GLY A 76 -11.44 5.75 -1.32
CA GLY A 76 -10.66 5.28 -0.18
C GLY A 76 -11.35 5.53 1.16
N THR A 77 -11.53 4.48 1.95
CA THR A 77 -12.20 4.50 3.27
C THR A 77 -11.40 5.26 4.33
N CYS A 78 -10.06 5.30 4.21
CA CYS A 78 -9.15 5.94 5.17
C CYS A 78 -9.38 5.47 6.62
N ALA A 79 -9.71 4.20 6.82
CA ALA A 79 -10.01 3.65 8.13
C ALA A 79 -8.71 3.37 8.91
N PRO A 80 -8.56 3.83 10.17
CA PRO A 80 -7.40 3.51 10.99
C PRO A 80 -7.21 2.00 11.12
N MET A 81 -5.96 1.56 11.03
CA MET A 81 -5.58 0.15 11.15
C MET A 81 -4.58 -0.03 12.30
N SER A 82 -4.82 -1.04 13.12
CA SER A 82 -3.91 -1.44 14.19
C SER A 82 -2.70 -2.21 13.66
N ARG A 83 -1.66 -2.30 14.49
CA ARG A 83 -0.46 -3.10 14.18
C ARG A 83 -0.79 -4.57 13.93
N SER A 84 -1.68 -5.14 14.73
CA SER A 84 -2.06 -6.55 14.63
C SER A 84 -2.83 -6.84 13.36
N GLU A 85 -3.73 -5.96 12.94
CA GLU A 85 -4.48 -6.09 11.69
C GLU A 85 -3.54 -6.02 10.49
N PHE A 86 -2.66 -5.00 10.45
CA PHE A 86 -1.64 -4.86 9.42
C PHE A 86 -0.76 -6.10 9.29
N ALA A 87 -0.21 -6.58 10.41
CA ALA A 87 0.69 -7.73 10.41
C ALA A 87 -0.02 -9.03 10.01
N THR A 88 -1.27 -9.22 10.44
CA THR A 88 -2.06 -10.40 10.08
C THR A 88 -2.36 -10.42 8.59
N LEU A 89 -2.80 -9.28 8.06
CA LEU A 89 -3.19 -9.14 6.65
C LEU A 89 -2.01 -9.33 5.70
N ILE A 90 -0.86 -8.71 5.96
CA ILE A 90 0.31 -8.92 5.10
C ILE A 90 0.78 -10.37 5.18
N ARG A 91 0.77 -10.99 6.37
CA ARG A 91 1.18 -12.40 6.51
C ARG A 91 0.24 -13.35 5.77
N SER A 92 -1.07 -13.16 5.85
CA SER A 92 -2.03 -14.06 5.18
C SER A 92 -1.87 -14.06 3.67
N HIS A 93 -1.56 -12.91 3.06
CA HIS A 93 -1.32 -12.85 1.62
C HIS A 93 0.09 -13.31 1.24
N ALA A 94 1.09 -12.99 2.06
CA ALA A 94 2.49 -13.31 1.77
C ALA A 94 2.86 -14.78 2.05
N GLU A 95 2.06 -15.53 2.84
CA GLU A 95 2.38 -16.91 3.22
C GLU A 95 2.51 -17.85 2.03
N GLN A 96 1.81 -17.55 0.94
CA GLN A 96 1.79 -18.37 -0.27
C GLN A 96 2.88 -17.98 -1.27
N LEU A 97 3.69 -16.95 -1.00
CA LEU A 97 4.76 -16.54 -1.90
C LEU A 97 5.93 -17.53 -1.89
N LYS A 98 6.45 -17.84 -3.08
CA LYS A 98 7.68 -18.65 -3.27
C LYS A 98 8.91 -17.96 -2.71
N ARG A 99 8.89 -16.62 -2.68
CA ARG A 99 9.95 -15.77 -2.12
C ARG A 99 9.34 -14.86 -1.07
N PRO A 100 9.94 -14.76 0.13
CA PRO A 100 9.38 -13.94 1.18
C PRO A 100 9.43 -12.46 0.80
N VAL A 101 8.45 -11.70 1.28
CA VAL A 101 8.54 -10.23 1.29
C VAL A 101 9.75 -9.78 2.12
N PRO A 102 10.39 -8.65 1.79
CA PRO A 102 11.48 -8.11 2.58
C PRO A 102 11.14 -8.03 4.08
N SER A 103 12.05 -8.51 4.93
CA SER A 103 11.83 -8.60 6.39
C SER A 103 11.51 -7.24 7.03
N GLU A 104 12.00 -6.16 6.44
CA GLU A 104 11.75 -4.77 6.89
C GLU A 104 10.27 -4.38 6.81
N ILE A 105 9.51 -4.99 5.90
CA ILE A 105 8.06 -4.78 5.74
C ILE A 105 7.28 -5.52 6.82
N LEU A 106 7.77 -6.69 7.23
CA LEU A 106 7.12 -7.56 8.21
C LEU A 106 7.48 -7.26 9.66
N ASP A 107 8.45 -6.38 9.90
CA ASP A 107 8.92 -6.06 11.24
C ASP A 107 7.87 -5.24 12.01
N PRO A 108 7.14 -5.85 12.97
CA PRO A 108 6.06 -5.16 13.68
C PRO A 108 6.60 -4.10 14.63
N SER A 109 7.90 -4.11 14.98
CA SER A 109 8.49 -3.11 15.86
C SER A 109 8.59 -1.73 15.20
N ARG A 110 8.61 -1.69 13.86
CA ARG A 110 8.68 -0.46 13.08
C ARG A 110 7.32 0.22 12.90
N PHE A 111 6.22 -0.51 13.06
CA PHE A 111 4.88 0.03 12.85
C PHE A 111 4.54 1.12 13.87
N VAL A 112 4.28 2.33 13.37
CA VAL A 112 3.82 3.48 14.15
C VAL A 112 2.31 3.66 14.01
N ALA A 113 1.79 3.64 12.78
CA ALA A 113 0.37 3.79 12.48
C ALA A 113 0.05 3.19 11.11
N GLY A 114 -1.19 2.78 10.90
CA GLY A 114 -1.66 2.22 9.63
C GLY A 114 -3.03 2.75 9.27
N MET A 115 -3.36 2.67 7.99
CA MET A 115 -4.65 3.07 7.46
C MET A 115 -5.03 2.15 6.31
N ALA A 116 -6.21 1.55 6.41
CA ALA A 116 -6.86 0.85 5.32
C ALA A 116 -7.43 1.88 4.34
N MET A 117 -7.12 1.70 3.06
CA MET A 117 -7.64 2.52 1.97
C MET A 117 -8.81 1.81 1.32
N TYR A 118 -8.63 0.54 0.97
CA TYR A 118 -9.69 -0.34 0.48
C TYR A 118 -9.53 -1.70 1.13
N THR A 119 -10.64 -2.32 1.47
CA THR A 119 -10.69 -3.69 2.00
C THR A 119 -11.96 -4.34 1.47
N ASP A 120 -11.93 -4.68 0.19
CA ASP A 120 -12.92 -5.59 -0.38
C ASP A 120 -12.39 -7.02 -0.37
N TRP A 121 -13.24 -7.98 -0.73
CA TRP A 121 -12.88 -9.41 -0.72
C TRP A 121 -11.83 -9.75 -1.79
N ASP A 122 -11.80 -9.00 -2.89
CA ASP A 122 -10.91 -9.18 -4.05
C ASP A 122 -9.81 -8.13 -4.17
N GLU A 123 -9.90 -7.02 -3.43
CA GLU A 123 -8.95 -5.91 -3.50
C GLU A 123 -8.69 -5.27 -2.14
N ILE A 124 -7.40 -5.16 -1.78
CA ILE A 124 -6.94 -4.50 -0.57
C ILE A 124 -5.87 -3.49 -0.90
N GLY A 125 -6.04 -2.26 -0.42
CA GLY A 125 -5.04 -1.21 -0.43
C GLY A 125 -4.85 -0.64 0.97
N LEU A 126 -3.61 -0.47 1.42
CA LEU A 126 -3.30 0.12 2.72
C LEU A 126 -2.04 0.98 2.67
N VAL A 127 -1.94 1.90 3.63
CA VAL A 127 -0.76 2.75 3.86
C VAL A 127 -0.34 2.68 5.33
N ALA A 128 0.97 2.59 5.59
CA ALA A 128 1.53 2.47 6.91
C ALA A 128 2.74 3.38 7.13
N ASP A 129 2.85 3.85 8.36
CA ASP A 129 4.00 4.52 8.94
C ASP A 129 4.90 3.48 9.62
N LEU A 130 6.12 3.30 9.12
CA LEU A 130 7.13 2.38 9.67
C LEU A 130 8.26 3.10 10.42
N GLY A 131 7.99 4.31 10.95
CA GLY A 131 8.97 5.10 11.70
C GLY A 131 9.77 6.04 10.80
N ASP A 132 10.75 5.53 10.07
CA ASP A 132 11.59 6.31 9.14
C ASP A 132 11.12 6.29 7.68
N SER A 133 10.13 5.43 7.40
CA SER A 133 9.65 5.15 6.04
C SER A 133 8.13 5.06 6.00
N TRP A 134 7.58 5.33 4.83
CA TRP A 134 6.19 5.04 4.46
C TRP A 134 6.14 3.75 3.67
N LEU A 135 5.07 2.98 3.87
CA LEU A 135 4.77 1.78 3.11
C LEU A 135 3.35 1.85 2.54
N ALA A 136 3.18 1.50 1.28
CA ALA A 136 1.88 1.23 0.68
C ALA A 136 1.89 -0.21 0.18
N TYR A 137 0.80 -0.92 0.45
CA TYR A 137 0.65 -2.33 0.12
C TYR A 137 -0.67 -2.52 -0.60
N PHE A 138 -0.61 -3.23 -1.71
CA PHE A 138 -1.73 -3.58 -2.55
C PHE A 138 -1.75 -5.09 -2.70
N TRP A 139 -2.93 -5.67 -2.56
CA TRP A 139 -3.21 -7.05 -2.86
C TRP A 139 -4.51 -7.12 -3.67
N GLU A 140 -4.53 -7.93 -4.70
CA GLU A 140 -5.71 -8.17 -5.53
C GLU A 140 -5.78 -9.65 -5.92
N THR A 141 -6.98 -10.13 -6.24
CA THR A 141 -7.26 -11.46 -6.78
C THR A 141 -8.42 -11.42 -7.75
N THR A 142 -8.44 -12.30 -8.76
CA THR A 142 -9.62 -12.49 -9.63
C THR A 142 -10.35 -13.83 -9.43
N ALA A 143 -9.85 -14.65 -8.51
CA ALA A 143 -10.37 -15.99 -8.17
C ALA A 143 -11.79 -16.00 -7.58
#